data_AF-A0A7R8A084-F1
#
_entry.id   AF-A0A7R8A084-F1
#
_cell.length_a   1.000
_cell.length_b   1.000
_cell.length_c   1.000
_cell.angle_alpha   90.00
_cell.angle_beta   90.00
_cell.angle_gamma   90.00
#
_symmetry.space_group_name_H-M   'P 1'
#
loop_
_entity.id
_entity.type
_entity.pdbx_description
1 polymer ?
#
loop_
_entity_poly.entity_id
_entity_poly.type
_entity_poly.pdbx_seq_one_letter_code
_entity_poly.pdbx_strand_id
1 'polypeptide(L)'
;MPLNPFLSIALQTAVVVTTLGFTPAPSSMRPGALVVVALCTGHCISTALGYFVRTPWASLAGGYSVMLLLHYIDIGLLTRWEFVDPSAAKSPEPLNSTWVARVRFGIWAAFNARCIGTPEQVNHVPEAITCDRAAFLRRSAGIILLSYLGLDVLGSMGDPEVGSRFLVASRVPLFRRISKISAEEIVIRVVSGIAAGIGLLASQGGFYYLFAFTSVLARWSKPQDWPPLYGTLSDAYSLRRLWR
;
A
#
# COMPACT_ATOMS: atom_id res chain seq x y z
N MET A 1 15.84 21.62 9.12
CA MET A 1 15.70 20.63 8.02
C MET A 1 14.22 20.29 7.92
N PRO A 2 13.59 20.30 6.74
CA PRO A 2 12.20 19.87 6.61
C PRO A 2 12.06 18.40 7.03
N LEU A 3 10.96 18.06 7.70
CA LEU A 3 10.71 16.70 8.17
C LEU A 3 10.62 15.77 6.94
N ASN A 4 11.27 14.61 7.01
CA ASN A 4 11.32 13.66 5.89
C ASN A 4 10.01 12.83 5.84
N PRO A 5 9.33 12.69 4.68
CA PRO A 5 8.13 11.85 4.57
C PRO A 5 8.36 10.39 5.01
N PHE A 6 9.58 9.86 4.89
CA PHE A 6 9.91 8.54 5.42
C PHE A 6 9.75 8.46 6.94
N LEU A 7 10.12 9.51 7.67
CA LEU A 7 9.94 9.56 9.13
C LEU A 7 8.45 9.61 9.49
N SER A 8 7.65 10.33 8.71
CA SER A 8 6.20 10.35 8.91
C SER A 8 5.57 8.97 8.69
N ILE A 9 5.95 8.26 7.62
CA ILE A 9 5.45 6.91 7.36
C ILE A 9 5.91 5.92 8.43
N ALA A 10 7.18 6.01 8.85
CA ALA A 10 7.73 5.17 9.90
C ALA A 10 7.02 5.41 11.24
N LEU A 11 6.82 6.67 11.62
CA LEU A 11 6.10 7.05 12.83
C LEU A 11 4.63 6.61 12.76
N GLN A 12 3.96 6.85 11.63
CA GLN A 12 2.57 6.43 11.40
C GLN A 12 2.42 4.91 11.57
N THR A 13 3.30 4.14 10.94
CA THR A 13 3.32 2.67 11.04
C THR A 13 3.60 2.24 12.47
N ALA A 14 4.61 2.82 13.12
CA ALA A 14 4.95 2.51 14.51
C ALA A 14 3.76 2.75 15.44
N VAL A 15 3.09 3.91 15.33
CA VAL A 15 1.90 4.25 16.13
C VAL A 15 0.78 3.24 15.92
N VAL A 16 0.47 2.86 14.68
CA VAL A 16 -0.57 1.86 14.39
C VAL A 16 -0.19 0.50 14.98
N VAL A 17 1.04 0.03 14.74
CA VAL A 17 1.55 -1.26 15.24
C VAL A 17 1.50 -1.31 16.76
N THR A 18 2.01 -0.28 17.45
CA THR A 18 2.04 -0.25 18.91
C THR A 18 0.64 -0.12 19.48
N THR A 19 -0.24 0.67 18.85
CA THR A 19 -1.60 0.86 19.36
C THR A 19 -2.41 -0.43 19.25
N LEU A 20 -2.38 -1.11 18.10
CA LEU A 20 -3.10 -2.37 17.91
C LEU A 20 -2.51 -3.51 18.76
N GLY A 21 -1.18 -3.59 18.89
CA GLY A 21 -0.51 -4.65 19.66
C GLY A 21 -0.64 -4.51 21.17
N PHE A 22 -0.72 -3.29 21.70
CA PHE A 22 -0.54 -3.04 23.14
C PHE A 22 -1.74 -2.37 23.83
N THR A 23 -2.75 -1.92 23.09
CA THR A 23 -3.94 -1.30 23.72
C THR A 23 -5.18 -2.18 23.54
N PRO A 24 -6.01 -2.36 24.59
CA PRO A 24 -7.32 -3.00 24.47
C PRO A 24 -8.24 -2.24 23.50
N ALA A 25 -9.18 -2.95 22.88
CA ALA A 25 -10.24 -2.40 22.02
C ALA A 25 -10.96 -1.15 22.58
N PRO A 26 -11.39 -1.12 23.86
CA PRO A 26 -12.10 0.05 24.42
C PRO A 26 -11.18 1.19 24.88
N SER A 27 -9.87 1.10 24.67
CA SER A 27 -8.92 2.10 25.19
C SER A 27 -9.12 3.49 24.57
N SER A 28 -9.15 4.52 25.42
CA SER A 28 -9.18 5.93 25.01
C SER A 28 -7.91 6.39 24.29
N MET A 29 -6.82 5.60 24.35
CA MET A 29 -5.59 5.86 23.59
C MET A 29 -5.81 5.67 22.09
N ARG A 30 -6.79 4.86 21.65
CA ARG A 30 -6.99 4.56 20.23
C ARG A 30 -7.46 5.78 19.42
N PRO A 31 -8.47 6.56 19.88
CA PRO A 31 -8.78 7.85 19.26
C PRO A 31 -7.61 8.84 19.30
N GLY A 32 -6.78 8.83 20.35
CA GLY A 32 -5.58 9.66 20.42
C GLY A 32 -4.55 9.33 19.34
N ALA A 33 -4.31 8.05 19.10
CA ALA A 33 -3.43 7.58 18.02
C ALA A 33 -3.93 8.00 16.63
N LEU A 34 -5.25 8.10 16.41
CA LEU A 34 -5.81 8.58 15.15
C LEU A 34 -5.30 9.99 14.79
N VAL A 35 -5.19 10.88 15.78
CA VAL A 35 -4.70 12.25 15.54
C VAL A 35 -3.27 12.22 15.02
N VAL A 36 -2.40 11.40 15.62
CA VAL A 36 -1.00 11.26 15.19
C VAL A 36 -0.92 10.65 13.80
N VAL A 37 -1.70 9.61 13.52
CA VAL A 37 -1.77 8.96 12.21
C VAL A 37 -2.25 9.94 11.13
N ALA A 38 -3.26 10.75 11.42
CA ALA A 38 -3.79 11.76 10.51
C ALA A 38 -2.78 12.89 10.23
N LEU A 39 -2.07 13.37 11.26
CA LEU A 39 -1.01 14.38 11.09
C LEU A 39 0.15 13.85 10.24
N CYS A 40 0.59 12.61 10.49
CA CYS A 40 1.61 11.96 9.66
C CYS A 40 1.14 11.80 8.21
N THR A 41 -0.15 11.49 8.02
CA THR A 41 -0.77 11.37 6.69
C THR A 41 -0.78 12.70 5.95
N GLY A 42 -1.25 13.76 6.59
CA GLY A 42 -1.24 15.11 6.02
C GLY A 42 0.16 15.54 5.61
N HIS A 43 1.13 15.36 6.51
CA HIS A 43 2.53 15.68 6.22
C HIS A 43 3.09 14.86 5.05
N CYS A 44 2.85 13.54 5.01
CA CYS A 44 3.34 12.68 3.94
C CYS A 44 2.80 13.10 2.57
N ILE A 45 1.49 13.34 2.45
CA ILE A 45 0.88 13.74 1.18
C ILE A 45 1.37 15.11 0.72
N SER A 46 1.56 16.05 1.65
CA SER A 46 2.05 17.39 1.33
C SER A 46 3.51 17.44 0.90
N THR A 47 4.33 16.43 1.25
CA THR A 47 5.79 16.46 1.02
C THR A 47 6.29 15.40 0.05
N ALA A 48 5.55 14.30 -0.17
CA ALA A 48 6.03 13.17 -0.97
C ALA A 48 6.42 13.56 -2.40
N LEU A 49 5.60 14.37 -3.10
CA LEU A 49 5.90 14.76 -4.49
C LEU A 49 7.17 15.60 -4.62
N GLY A 50 7.51 16.41 -3.60
CA GLY A 50 8.73 17.21 -3.61
C GLY A 50 9.97 16.44 -3.18
N TYR A 51 9.80 15.30 -2.52
CA TYR A 51 10.90 14.52 -1.93
C TYR A 51 11.33 13.32 -2.78
N PHE A 52 10.38 12.58 -3.34
CA PHE A 52 10.70 11.38 -4.13
C PHE A 52 11.09 11.74 -5.55
N VAL A 53 12.17 11.12 -6.04
CA VAL A 53 12.68 11.31 -7.41
C VAL A 53 11.66 10.86 -8.48
N ARG A 54 10.88 9.81 -8.19
CA ARG A 54 9.90 9.24 -9.12
C ARG A 54 8.48 9.47 -8.61
N THR A 55 7.63 10.08 -9.44
CA THR A 55 6.21 10.31 -9.13
C THR A 55 5.47 9.05 -8.67
N PRO A 56 5.65 7.85 -9.28
CA PRO A 56 5.01 6.63 -8.79
C PRO A 56 5.41 6.23 -7.36
N TRP A 57 6.62 6.58 -6.91
CA TRP A 57 7.05 6.32 -5.53
C TRP A 57 6.41 7.33 -4.56
N ALA A 58 6.32 8.60 -4.95
CA ALA A 58 5.58 9.60 -4.18
C ALA A 58 4.10 9.19 -4.01
N SER A 59 3.46 8.75 -5.09
CA SER A 59 2.08 8.26 -5.08
C SER A 59 1.92 7.02 -4.21
N LEU A 60 2.88 6.09 -4.24
CA LEU A 60 2.86 4.92 -3.37
C LEU A 60 2.99 5.31 -1.89
N ALA A 61 3.93 6.19 -1.56
CA ALA A 61 4.16 6.67 -0.20
C ALA A 61 2.92 7.37 0.37
N GLY A 62 2.35 8.32 -0.39
CA GLY A 62 1.11 8.99 -0.03
C GLY A 62 -0.08 8.04 0.03
N GLY A 63 -0.20 7.13 -0.94
CA GLY A 63 -1.26 6.12 -1.00
C GLY A 63 -1.24 5.15 0.18
N TYR A 64 -0.07 4.63 0.54
CA TYR A 64 0.11 3.80 1.74
C TYR A 64 -0.26 4.56 3.00
N SER A 65 0.16 5.82 3.11
CA SER A 65 -0.15 6.65 4.28
C SER A 65 -1.66 6.88 4.43
N VAL A 66 -2.37 7.19 3.34
CA VAL A 66 -3.85 7.28 3.34
C VAL A 66 -4.50 5.94 3.65
N MET A 67 -4.03 4.85 3.02
CA MET A 67 -4.54 3.52 3.26
C MET A 67 -4.41 3.15 4.73
N LEU A 68 -3.27 3.42 5.36
CA LEU A 68 -3.01 3.07 6.75
C LEU A 68 -3.87 3.89 7.72
N LEU A 69 -4.16 5.15 7.39
CA LEU A 69 -5.13 5.97 8.12
C LEU A 69 -6.53 5.34 8.07
N LEU A 70 -7.03 5.04 6.88
CA LEU A 70 -8.37 4.45 6.69
C LEU A 70 -8.45 3.06 7.33
N HIS A 71 -7.41 2.25 7.16
CA HIS A 71 -7.31 0.93 7.76
C HIS A 71 -7.32 1.01 9.29
N TYR A 72 -6.57 1.95 9.87
CA TYR A 72 -6.60 2.15 11.33
C TYR A 72 -7.97 2.62 11.84
N ILE A 73 -8.69 3.46 11.09
CA ILE A 73 -10.07 3.82 11.43
C ILE A 73 -10.94 2.57 11.47
N ASP A 74 -10.85 1.72 10.44
CA ASP A 74 -11.63 0.49 10.34
C ASP A 74 -11.27 -0.51 11.45
N ILE A 75 -10.07 -1.09 11.41
CA ILE A 75 -9.70 -2.17 12.35
C ILE A 75 -9.41 -1.67 13.76
N GLY A 76 -8.91 -0.43 13.91
CA GLY A 76 -8.55 0.11 15.22
C GLY A 76 -9.74 0.64 16.01
N LEU A 77 -10.71 1.29 15.35
CA LEU A 77 -11.80 2.02 16.01
C LEU A 77 -13.19 1.41 15.79
N LEU A 78 -13.48 0.97 14.57
CA LEU A 78 -14.81 0.44 14.20
C LEU A 78 -14.92 -1.05 14.53
N THR A 79 -14.10 -1.88 13.90
CA THR A 79 -14.06 -3.34 14.10
C THR A 79 -13.32 -3.72 15.39
N ARG A 80 -12.49 -2.81 15.91
CA ARG A 80 -11.81 -2.91 17.21
C ARG A 80 -11.00 -4.18 17.40
N TRP A 81 -10.18 -4.51 16.41
CA TRP A 81 -9.19 -5.57 16.52
C TRP A 81 -8.30 -5.37 17.74
N GLU A 82 -8.04 -6.44 18.47
CA GLU A 82 -7.14 -6.44 19.61
C GLU A 82 -6.34 -7.73 19.68
N PHE A 83 -5.16 -7.65 20.28
CA PHE A 83 -4.35 -8.82 20.55
C PHE A 83 -5.00 -9.66 21.65
N VAL A 84 -5.44 -10.87 21.30
CA VAL A 84 -5.93 -11.86 22.26
C VAL A 84 -4.74 -12.69 22.75
N ASP A 85 -4.46 -12.62 24.04
CA ASP A 85 -3.34 -13.33 24.65
C ASP A 85 -3.63 -14.85 24.71
N PRO A 86 -2.84 -15.71 24.05
CA PRO A 86 -3.05 -17.16 24.12
C PRO A 86 -2.84 -17.71 25.54
N SER A 87 -2.03 -17.03 26.37
CA SER A 87 -1.72 -17.45 27.74
C SER A 87 -2.93 -17.36 28.68
N ALA A 88 -3.91 -16.50 28.37
CA ALA A 88 -5.18 -16.42 29.09
C ALA A 88 -6.00 -17.72 29.00
N ALA A 89 -5.66 -18.61 28.05
CA ALA A 89 -6.32 -19.89 27.83
C ALA A 89 -5.59 -21.12 28.40
N LYS A 90 -4.46 -20.96 29.12
CA LYS A 90 -3.65 -21.94 29.91
C LYS A 90 -2.18 -21.99 29.47
N SER A 91 -1.31 -21.21 30.11
CA SER A 91 0.09 -21.52 30.52
C SER A 91 0.95 -20.25 30.62
N PRO A 92 1.93 -20.18 31.54
CA PRO A 92 2.80 -19.02 31.68
C PRO A 92 4.01 -19.14 30.73
N GLU A 93 3.87 -18.62 29.52
CA GLU A 93 5.04 -18.36 28.68
C GLU A 93 5.79 -17.09 29.14
N PRO A 94 7.11 -16.98 28.89
CA PRO A 94 7.91 -15.85 29.35
C PRO A 94 7.46 -14.52 28.71
N LEU A 95 7.49 -13.43 29.49
CA LEU A 95 7.10 -12.06 29.11
C LEU A 95 7.61 -11.59 27.72
N ASN A 96 8.77 -12.10 27.28
CA ASN A 96 9.36 -11.83 25.97
C ASN A 96 8.53 -12.42 24.82
N SER A 97 7.94 -13.60 24.98
CA SER A 97 7.07 -14.19 23.94
C SER A 97 5.80 -13.36 23.77
N THR A 98 5.24 -12.83 24.88
CA THR A 98 4.07 -11.94 24.84
C THR A 98 4.38 -10.61 24.15
N TRP A 99 5.51 -9.96 24.44
CA TRP A 99 5.87 -8.69 23.77
C TRP A 99 6.13 -8.87 22.27
N VAL A 100 6.91 -9.91 21.91
CA VAL A 100 7.18 -10.23 20.50
C VAL A 100 5.89 -10.60 19.77
N ALA A 101 4.98 -11.35 20.41
CA ALA A 101 3.68 -11.69 19.84
C ALA A 101 2.80 -10.46 19.61
N ARG A 102 2.78 -9.50 20.54
CA ARG A 102 2.06 -8.22 20.40
C ARG A 102 2.61 -7.37 19.26
N VAL A 103 3.93 -7.26 19.15
CA VAL A 103 4.57 -6.55 18.03
C VAL A 103 4.24 -7.25 16.71
N ARG A 104 4.38 -8.58 16.66
CA ARG A 104 4.05 -9.38 15.48
C ARG A 104 2.59 -9.22 15.06
N PHE A 105 1.66 -9.23 16.03
CA PHE A 105 0.25 -8.96 15.79
C PHE A 105 0.03 -7.54 15.25
N GLY A 106 0.64 -6.53 15.87
CA GLY A 106 0.52 -5.14 15.41
C GLY A 106 1.04 -4.96 13.97
N ILE A 107 2.19 -5.56 13.64
CA ILE A 107 2.75 -5.58 12.27
C ILE A 107 1.78 -6.28 11.33
N TRP A 108 1.36 -7.51 11.66
CA TRP A 108 0.42 -8.25 10.83
C TRP A 108 -0.88 -7.46 10.60
N ALA A 109 -1.48 -6.89 11.65
CA ALA A 109 -2.71 -6.11 11.56
C ALA A 109 -2.54 -4.85 10.71
N ALA A 110 -1.42 -4.12 10.86
CA ALA A 110 -1.13 -2.92 10.08
C ALA A 110 -0.95 -3.19 8.58
N PHE A 111 -0.33 -4.32 8.22
CA PHE A 111 -0.03 -4.68 6.84
C PHE A 111 -1.07 -5.60 6.19
N ASN A 112 -2.00 -6.18 6.96
CA ASN A 112 -3.07 -7.04 6.46
C ASN A 112 -4.34 -6.26 6.12
N ALA A 113 -4.22 -5.26 5.23
CA ALA A 113 -5.32 -4.38 4.83
C ALA A 113 -6.50 -5.11 4.14
N ARG A 114 -6.29 -6.35 3.69
CA ARG A 114 -7.34 -7.22 3.09
C ARG A 114 -7.90 -8.25 4.06
N CYS A 115 -7.48 -8.18 5.34
CA CYS A 115 -7.91 -9.08 6.40
C CYS A 115 -7.74 -10.57 6.02
N ILE A 116 -6.65 -10.89 5.32
CA ILE A 116 -6.35 -12.26 4.87
C ILE A 116 -6.27 -13.20 6.06
N GLY A 117 -7.00 -14.31 5.98
CA GLY A 117 -7.05 -15.33 7.04
C GLY A 117 -7.91 -14.96 8.24
N THR A 118 -8.77 -13.93 8.16
CA THR A 118 -9.72 -13.56 9.22
C THR A 118 -11.17 -13.70 8.76
N PRO A 119 -12.14 -13.75 9.69
CA PRO A 119 -13.57 -13.73 9.34
C PRO A 119 -14.00 -12.51 8.53
N GLU A 120 -13.28 -11.39 8.68
CA GLU A 120 -13.51 -10.12 7.99
C GLU A 120 -12.72 -10.00 6.67
N GLN A 121 -12.18 -11.10 6.14
CA GLN A 121 -11.46 -11.10 4.87
C GLN A 121 -12.30 -10.46 3.76
N VAL A 122 -11.68 -9.55 3.00
CA VAL A 122 -12.36 -8.91 1.87
C VAL A 122 -12.86 -9.97 0.89
N ASN A 123 -14.10 -9.81 0.44
CA ASN A 123 -14.69 -10.73 -0.53
C ASN A 123 -13.87 -10.78 -1.82
N HIS A 124 -13.83 -11.97 -2.42
CA HIS A 124 -13.20 -12.19 -3.72
C HIS A 124 -11.69 -11.88 -3.81
N VAL A 125 -10.95 -12.03 -2.71
CA VAL A 125 -9.49 -12.06 -2.79
C VAL A 125 -9.06 -13.23 -3.68
N PRO A 126 -8.19 -13.01 -4.68
CA PRO A 126 -7.67 -14.08 -5.53
C PRO A 126 -6.96 -15.16 -4.70
N GLU A 127 -7.05 -16.41 -5.13
CA GLU A 127 -6.33 -17.49 -4.48
C GLU A 127 -4.81 -17.35 -4.66
N ALA A 128 -4.07 -17.87 -3.69
CA ALA A 128 -2.62 -17.91 -3.77
C ALA A 128 -2.18 -18.83 -4.93
N ILE A 129 -1.39 -18.28 -5.85
CA ILE A 129 -1.01 -18.98 -7.09
C ILE A 129 -0.14 -20.20 -6.82
N THR A 130 0.65 -20.17 -5.74
CA THR A 130 1.49 -21.28 -5.34
C THR A 130 1.63 -21.34 -3.84
N CYS A 131 1.55 -22.55 -3.30
CA CYS A 131 1.88 -22.85 -1.91
C CYS A 131 3.37 -23.20 -1.73
N ASP A 132 4.06 -23.54 -2.82
CA ASP A 132 5.49 -23.84 -2.79
C ASP A 132 6.32 -22.56 -2.62
N ARG A 133 7.23 -22.59 -1.64
CA ARG A 133 8.07 -21.45 -1.26
C ARG A 133 9.09 -21.11 -2.35
N ALA A 134 9.72 -22.10 -2.98
CA ALA A 134 10.75 -21.85 -3.98
C ALA A 134 10.14 -21.24 -5.26
N ALA A 135 9.00 -21.77 -5.70
CA ALA A 135 8.21 -21.21 -6.80
C ALA A 135 7.72 -19.79 -6.48
N PHE A 136 7.22 -19.55 -5.27
CA PHE A 136 6.79 -18.23 -4.83
C PHE A 136 7.94 -17.21 -4.90
N LEU A 137 9.09 -17.51 -4.27
CA LEU A 137 10.23 -16.60 -4.22
C LEU A 137 10.77 -16.27 -5.62
N ARG A 138 10.88 -17.27 -6.51
CA ARG A 138 11.29 -17.03 -7.91
C ARG A 138 10.32 -16.12 -8.64
N ARG A 139 9.01 -16.36 -8.49
CA ARG A 139 7.97 -15.52 -9.09
C ARG A 139 8.03 -14.09 -8.56
N SER A 140 8.10 -13.91 -7.24
CA SER A 140 8.17 -12.60 -6.61
C SER A 140 9.42 -11.85 -7.06
N ALA A 141 10.58 -12.50 -7.13
CA ALA A 141 11.81 -11.89 -7.66
C ALA A 141 11.65 -11.42 -9.11
N GLY A 142 11.01 -12.24 -9.97
CA GLY A 142 10.70 -11.85 -11.34
C GLY A 142 9.77 -10.63 -11.44
N ILE A 143 8.74 -10.56 -10.58
CA ILE A 143 7.82 -9.40 -10.55
C ILE A 143 8.53 -8.15 -10.04
N ILE A 144 9.34 -8.25 -8.98
CA ILE A 144 10.12 -7.12 -8.46
C ILE A 144 11.04 -6.56 -9.56
N LEU A 145 11.76 -7.44 -10.26
CA LEU A 145 12.64 -7.05 -11.36
C LEU A 145 11.86 -6.39 -12.49
N LEU A 146 10.76 -7.00 -12.94
CA LEU A 146 9.93 -6.45 -14.01
C LEU A 146 9.32 -5.09 -13.64
N SER A 147 8.83 -4.95 -12.40
CA SER A 147 8.33 -3.68 -11.87
C SER A 147 9.41 -2.60 -11.86
N TYR A 148 10.62 -2.94 -11.43
CA TYR A 148 11.72 -1.98 -11.40
C TYR A 148 12.14 -1.53 -12.81
N LEU A 149 12.32 -2.49 -13.73
CA LEU A 149 12.64 -2.21 -15.13
C LEU A 149 11.54 -1.41 -15.82
N GLY A 150 10.27 -1.74 -15.56
CA GLY A 150 9.13 -0.98 -16.09
C GLY A 150 9.15 0.48 -15.64
N LEU A 151 9.45 0.73 -14.36
CA LEU A 151 9.61 2.10 -13.86
C LEU A 151 10.82 2.82 -14.47
N ASP A 152 11.89 2.09 -14.81
CA ASP A 152 13.08 2.65 -15.44
C ASP A 152 12.82 3.04 -16.90
N VAL A 153 12.17 2.16 -17.66
CA VAL A 153 11.72 2.45 -19.03
C VAL A 153 10.78 3.66 -19.03
N LEU A 154 9.76 3.69 -18.17
CA LEU A 154 8.85 4.83 -18.06
C LEU A 154 9.58 6.13 -17.70
N GLY A 155 10.57 6.07 -16.81
CA GLY A 155 11.40 7.22 -16.47
C GLY A 155 12.24 7.70 -17.66
N SER A 156 12.80 6.79 -18.44
CA SER A 156 13.64 7.10 -19.61
C SER A 156 12.86 7.68 -20.79
N MET A 157 11.57 7.38 -20.90
CA MET A 157 10.68 7.89 -21.94
C MET A 157 10.15 9.31 -21.65
N GLY A 158 10.45 9.87 -20.49
CA GLY A 158 9.99 11.20 -20.11
C GLY A 158 10.68 12.30 -20.91
N ASP A 159 9.93 12.97 -21.77
CA ASP A 159 10.40 14.17 -22.48
C ASP A 159 9.98 15.45 -21.70
N PRO A 160 10.94 16.23 -21.16
CA PRO A 160 10.65 17.48 -20.46
C PRO A 160 9.90 18.51 -21.32
N GLU A 161 10.13 18.53 -22.63
CA GLU A 161 9.49 19.48 -23.54
C GLU A 161 7.99 19.17 -23.65
N VAL A 162 7.64 17.90 -23.89
CA VAL A 162 6.26 17.42 -23.90
C VAL A 162 5.57 17.70 -22.56
N GLY A 163 6.27 17.44 -21.45
CA GLY A 163 5.76 17.70 -20.10
C GLY A 163 5.43 19.18 -19.86
N SER A 164 6.34 20.07 -20.21
CA SER A 164 6.16 21.53 -20.02
C SER A 164 5.06 22.11 -20.93
N ARG A 165 4.85 21.52 -22.11
CA ARG A 165 3.84 22.00 -23.07
C ARG A 165 2.43 21.50 -22.76
N PHE A 166 2.29 20.24 -22.38
CA PHE A 166 0.98 19.57 -22.29
C PHE A 166 0.56 19.14 -20.89
N LEU A 167 1.51 18.88 -19.98
CA LEU A 167 1.25 18.29 -18.65
C LEU A 167 1.36 19.29 -17.49
N VAL A 168 1.35 20.59 -17.78
CA VAL A 168 1.38 21.66 -16.77
C VAL A 168 0.03 21.89 -16.10
N ALA A 169 0.06 22.44 -14.88
CA ALA A 169 -1.14 22.70 -14.07
C ALA A 169 -2.21 23.54 -14.80
N SER A 170 -1.81 24.49 -15.65
CA SER A 170 -2.72 25.34 -16.44
C SER A 170 -3.48 24.58 -17.54
N ARG A 171 -3.03 23.36 -17.89
CA ARG A 171 -3.71 22.46 -18.84
C ARG A 171 -4.71 21.54 -18.14
N VAL A 172 -4.62 21.33 -16.83
CA VAL A 172 -5.53 20.42 -16.09
C VAL A 172 -7.03 20.66 -16.37
N PRO A 173 -7.57 21.90 -16.40
CA PRO A 173 -9.00 22.13 -16.59
C PRO A 173 -9.49 21.84 -18.02
N LEU A 174 -9.97 20.61 -18.27
CA LEU A 174 -10.48 20.16 -19.57
C LEU A 174 -11.75 20.92 -20.01
N PHE A 175 -12.80 20.89 -19.18
CA PHE A 175 -14.11 21.44 -19.56
C PHE A 175 -14.09 22.94 -19.82
N ARG A 176 -13.28 23.70 -19.06
CA ARG A 176 -13.12 25.15 -19.24
C ARG A 176 -12.40 25.51 -20.54
N ARG A 177 -11.73 24.54 -21.18
CA ARG A 177 -10.86 24.75 -22.33
C ARG A 177 -11.23 23.89 -23.52
N ILE A 178 -12.43 23.29 -23.56
CA ILE A 178 -12.78 22.28 -24.55
C ILE A 178 -12.58 22.75 -26.01
N SER A 179 -12.82 24.02 -26.29
CA SER A 179 -12.60 24.66 -27.60
C SER A 179 -11.13 24.91 -27.96
N LYS A 180 -10.20 24.76 -27.00
CA LYS A 180 -8.76 25.03 -27.12
C LYS A 180 -7.91 23.76 -26.98
N ILE A 181 -8.54 22.58 -26.95
CA ILE A 181 -7.84 21.29 -26.84
C ILE A 181 -7.49 20.81 -28.26
N SER A 182 -6.20 20.59 -28.52
CA SER A 182 -5.75 19.99 -29.77
C SER A 182 -5.83 18.46 -29.72
N ALA A 183 -5.90 17.81 -30.89
CA ALA A 183 -5.82 16.35 -31.00
C ALA A 183 -4.51 15.79 -30.41
N GLU A 184 -3.40 16.49 -30.64
CA GLU A 184 -2.08 16.19 -30.05
C GLU A 184 -2.14 16.16 -28.51
N GLU A 185 -2.79 17.16 -27.89
CA GLU A 185 -2.94 17.22 -26.45
C GLU A 185 -3.77 16.04 -25.91
N ILE A 186 -4.80 15.59 -26.63
CA ILE A 186 -5.60 14.41 -26.27
C ILE A 186 -4.73 13.15 -26.31
N VAL A 187 -3.99 12.93 -27.40
CA VAL A 187 -3.12 11.76 -27.56
C VAL A 187 -2.09 11.71 -26.43
N ILE A 188 -1.41 12.83 -26.16
CA ILE A 188 -0.39 12.90 -25.11
C ILE A 188 -0.99 12.59 -23.74
N ARG A 189 -2.18 13.12 -23.43
CA ARG A 189 -2.87 12.81 -22.16
C ARG A 189 -3.25 11.34 -22.04
N VAL A 190 -3.77 10.73 -23.10
CA VAL A 190 -4.14 9.30 -23.09
C VAL A 190 -2.90 8.45 -22.84
N VAL A 191 -1.83 8.68 -23.60
CA VAL A 191 -0.56 7.94 -23.43
C VAL A 191 0.02 8.17 -22.03
N SER A 192 0.03 9.42 -21.54
CA SER A 192 0.54 9.75 -20.21
C SER A 192 -0.30 9.11 -19.10
N GLY A 193 -1.62 9.04 -19.27
CA GLY A 193 -2.52 8.36 -18.35
C GLY A 193 -2.27 6.85 -18.28
N ILE A 194 -2.08 6.21 -19.44
CA ILE A 194 -1.71 4.78 -19.52
C ILE A 194 -0.34 4.56 -18.84
N ALA A 195 0.65 5.38 -19.17
CA ALA A 195 1.98 5.32 -18.57
C ALA A 195 1.95 5.50 -17.04
N ALA A 196 1.14 6.45 -16.55
CA ALA A 196 0.93 6.66 -15.12
C ALA A 196 0.27 5.44 -14.46
N GLY A 197 -0.72 4.83 -15.13
CA GLY A 197 -1.37 3.60 -14.66
C GLY A 197 -0.40 2.42 -14.57
N ILE A 198 0.41 2.20 -15.60
CA ILE A 198 1.47 1.17 -15.59
C ILE A 198 2.48 1.46 -14.47
N GLY A 199 2.91 2.71 -14.32
CA GLY A 199 3.83 3.11 -13.26
C GLY A 199 3.27 2.85 -11.86
N LEU A 200 1.98 3.08 -11.65
CA LEU A 200 1.30 2.80 -10.38
C LEU A 200 1.19 1.28 -10.12
N LEU A 201 0.82 0.48 -11.13
CA LEU A 201 0.78 -0.98 -11.01
C LEU A 201 2.17 -1.56 -10.73
N ALA A 202 3.20 -1.04 -11.40
CA ALA A 202 4.59 -1.45 -11.21
C ALA A 202 5.08 -1.09 -9.80
N SER A 203 4.81 0.12 -9.31
CA SER A 203 5.21 0.52 -7.95
C SER A 203 4.46 -0.26 -6.89
N GLN A 204 3.12 -0.33 -6.97
CA GLN A 204 2.31 -1.06 -6.00
C GLN A 204 2.66 -2.55 -5.98
N GLY A 205 2.69 -3.21 -7.15
CA GLY A 205 3.03 -4.62 -7.27
C GLY A 205 4.47 -4.91 -6.85
N GLY A 206 5.42 -4.09 -7.28
CA GLY A 206 6.84 -4.26 -6.96
C GLY A 206 7.11 -4.21 -5.46
N PHE A 207 6.56 -3.20 -4.77
CA PHE A 207 6.70 -3.10 -3.32
C PHE A 207 5.94 -4.19 -2.57
N TYR A 208 4.71 -4.51 -3.00
CA TYR A 208 3.95 -5.61 -2.42
C TYR A 208 4.75 -6.92 -2.44
N TYR A 209 5.29 -7.30 -3.61
CA TYR A 209 6.09 -8.51 -3.74
C TYR A 209 7.47 -8.41 -3.09
N LEU A 210 8.04 -7.20 -2.91
CA LEU A 210 9.26 -7.00 -2.12
C LEU A 210 9.03 -7.34 -0.64
N PHE A 211 7.93 -6.86 -0.05
CA PHE A 211 7.56 -7.23 1.32
C PHE A 211 7.21 -8.71 1.43
N ALA A 212 6.46 -9.25 0.47
CA ALA A 212 6.11 -10.67 0.44
C ALA A 212 7.37 -11.55 0.35
N PHE A 213 8.29 -11.21 -0.55
CA PHE A 213 9.54 -11.93 -0.75
C PHE A 213 10.38 -11.92 0.52
N THR A 214 10.61 -10.75 1.13
CA THR A 214 11.42 -10.65 2.35
C THR A 214 10.79 -11.40 3.52
N SER A 215 9.46 -11.30 3.70
CA SER A 215 8.73 -11.99 4.75
C SER A 215 8.73 -13.51 4.61
N VAL A 216 8.51 -14.03 3.39
CA VAL A 216 8.54 -15.48 3.10
C VAL A 216 9.98 -16.02 3.12
N LEU A 217 10.97 -15.22 2.70
CA LEU A 217 12.38 -15.57 2.79
C LEU A 217 12.79 -15.74 4.26
N ALA A 218 12.42 -14.78 5.11
CA ALA A 218 12.66 -14.78 6.56
C ALA A 218 11.79 -15.77 7.36
N ARG A 219 10.87 -16.49 6.68
CA ARG A 219 9.91 -17.45 7.29
C ARG A 219 8.95 -16.81 8.30
N TRP A 220 8.66 -15.53 8.17
CA TRP A 220 7.67 -14.85 9.02
C TRP A 220 6.23 -15.10 8.58
N SER A 221 6.05 -15.37 7.29
CA SER A 221 4.79 -15.67 6.63
C SER A 221 4.94 -16.81 5.61
N LYS A 222 3.82 -17.33 5.12
CA LYS A 222 3.71 -18.35 4.09
C LYS A 222 3.32 -17.71 2.76
N PRO A 223 3.61 -18.35 1.61
CA PRO A 223 3.13 -17.90 0.30
C PRO A 223 1.62 -17.63 0.24
N GLN A 224 0.82 -18.38 1.00
CA GLN A 224 -0.65 -18.23 1.06
C GLN A 224 -1.10 -16.91 1.69
N ASP A 225 -0.27 -16.32 2.56
CA ASP A 225 -0.57 -15.04 3.22
C ASP A 225 -0.43 -13.85 2.25
N TRP A 226 0.12 -14.11 1.05
CA TRP A 226 0.39 -13.10 0.03
C TRP A 226 -0.34 -13.41 -1.30
N PRO A 227 -1.69 -13.44 -1.30
CA PRO A 227 -2.43 -13.63 -2.53
C PRO A 227 -2.23 -12.44 -3.48
N PRO A 228 -2.30 -12.64 -4.81
CA PRO A 228 -2.19 -11.57 -5.78
C PRO A 228 -3.07 -10.37 -5.44
N LEU A 229 -2.58 -9.15 -5.70
CA LEU A 229 -3.35 -7.92 -5.47
C LEU A 229 -4.59 -7.83 -6.36
N TYR A 230 -4.49 -8.34 -7.59
CA TYR A 230 -5.52 -8.25 -8.61
C TYR A 230 -5.84 -9.64 -9.17
N GLY A 231 -7.10 -9.85 -9.54
CA GLY A 231 -7.53 -10.99 -10.34
C GLY A 231 -7.13 -10.85 -11.82
N THR A 232 -7.68 -11.72 -12.66
CA THR A 232 -7.37 -11.72 -14.09
C THR A 232 -8.13 -10.58 -14.79
N LEU A 233 -7.44 -9.81 -15.64
CA LEU A 233 -8.08 -8.73 -16.41
C LEU A 233 -9.18 -9.22 -17.36
N SER A 234 -9.13 -10.48 -17.80
CA SER A 234 -10.19 -11.09 -18.62
C SER A 234 -11.53 -11.15 -17.90
N ASP A 235 -11.53 -11.19 -16.57
CA ASP A 235 -12.74 -11.25 -15.77
C ASP A 235 -13.38 -9.87 -15.61
N ALA A 236 -12.66 -8.79 -15.91
CA ALA A 236 -13.09 -7.40 -15.76
C ALA A 236 -13.96 -6.88 -16.92
N TYR A 237 -14.75 -7.73 -17.58
CA TYR A 237 -15.62 -7.36 -18.71
C TYR A 237 -16.89 -6.59 -18.30
N SER A 238 -17.10 -6.39 -17.00
CA SER A 238 -18.17 -5.52 -16.47
C SER A 238 -17.70 -4.85 -15.19
N LEU A 239 -18.24 -3.66 -14.88
CA LEU A 239 -17.94 -2.95 -13.62
C LEU A 239 -18.20 -3.84 -12.40
N ARG A 240 -19.27 -4.65 -12.42
CA ARG A 240 -19.57 -5.57 -11.32
C ARG A 240 -18.47 -6.63 -11.13
N ARG A 241 -17.90 -7.16 -12.21
CA ARG A 241 -16.84 -8.17 -12.13
C ARG A 241 -15.45 -7.59 -11.93
N LEU A 242 -15.24 -6.32 -12.24
CA LEU A 242 -14.01 -5.61 -11.88
C LEU A 242 -13.83 -5.53 -10.35
N TRP A 243 -14.94 -5.42 -9.60
CA TRP A 243 -14.97 -5.34 -8.13
C TRP A 243 -15.30 -6.69 -7.44
N ARG A 244 -15.38 -7.77 -8.22
CA ARG A 244 -15.49 -9.15 -7.72
C ARG A 244 -14.23 -9.90 -8.13
#